data_AF-A0A8T5S2K9-F1
#
_entry.id   AF-A0A8T5S2K9-F1
#
_cell.length_a   1.000
_cell.length_b   1.000
_cell.length_c   1.000
_cell.angle_alpha   90.00
_cell.angle_beta   90.00
_cell.angle_gamma   90.00
#
_symmetry.space_group_name_H-M   'P 1'
#
loop_
_entity.id
_entity.type
_entity.pdbx_description
1 polymer ?
#
loop_
_entity_poly.entity_id
_entity_poly.type
_entity_poly.pdbx_seq_one_letter_code
_entity_poly.pdbx_strand_id
1 'polypeptide(L)'
;MGIDWAKIEESPKKKLSVEGNTLLDFKAKIGDLEKRINQLVKELEDQSGELDTIKKKLVGREKSLIQLTEKRSTARKTLDKIKEEKLHADIKITQLTAAKSELEKQRDENAKKITTLESQLKFKAKNSEEFGEKIVIKERELQTKEEEMLNKTKNILEKEKEIQNINSLLDQRNKEIDFLKKNLEVEKGKTSYQIKRVESIEAQIAKSESILSIIKKIKDLIDVKGFLSDKELEPLLKEIMD
;
A
#
# COMPACT_ATOMS: atom_id res chain seq x y z
N MET A 1 128.70 -0.04 -78.47
CA MET A 1 127.89 -0.53 -79.63
C MET A 1 126.71 -1.32 -79.11
N GLY A 2 125.52 -1.19 -79.71
CA GLY A 2 124.33 -1.95 -79.27
C GLY A 2 124.42 -3.43 -79.63
N ILE A 3 123.93 -4.30 -78.76
CA ILE A 3 123.84 -5.74 -79.02
C ILE A 3 122.78 -6.00 -80.12
N ASP A 4 123.16 -6.73 -81.18
CA ASP A 4 122.28 -7.14 -82.29
C ASP A 4 121.45 -8.38 -81.88
N TRP A 5 120.35 -8.14 -81.17
CA TRP A 5 119.50 -9.17 -80.56
C TRP A 5 118.91 -10.17 -81.57
N ALA A 6 118.65 -9.74 -82.81
CA ALA A 6 118.08 -10.58 -83.86
C ALA A 6 119.03 -11.73 -84.26
N LYS A 7 120.35 -11.47 -84.33
CA LYS A 7 121.35 -12.53 -84.61
C LYS A 7 121.60 -13.48 -83.43
N ILE A 8 121.26 -13.07 -82.21
CA ILE A 8 121.40 -13.89 -81.01
C ILE A 8 120.25 -14.90 -80.93
N GLU A 9 119.03 -14.48 -81.30
CA GLU A 9 117.87 -15.37 -81.40
C GLU A 9 118.08 -16.49 -82.45
N GLU A 10 118.76 -16.20 -83.57
CA GLU A 10 119.06 -17.19 -84.63
C GLU A 10 120.19 -18.18 -84.28
N SER A 11 121.09 -17.85 -83.34
CA SER A 11 122.26 -18.69 -82.99
C SER A 11 122.74 -18.49 -81.54
N PRO A 12 121.97 -18.93 -80.53
CA PRO A 12 122.15 -18.57 -79.13
C PRO A 12 123.42 -19.14 -78.45
N LYS A 13 124.14 -20.07 -79.09
CA LYS A 13 125.37 -20.70 -78.55
C LYS A 13 126.67 -20.05 -79.05
N LYS A 14 126.60 -19.05 -79.95
CA LYS A 14 127.78 -18.39 -80.52
C LYS A 14 128.40 -17.40 -79.52
N LYS A 15 129.72 -17.45 -79.34
CA LYS A 15 130.45 -16.50 -78.46
C LYS A 15 130.43 -15.10 -79.07
N LEU A 16 130.01 -14.11 -78.29
CA LEU A 16 129.94 -12.70 -78.69
C LEU A 16 130.72 -11.84 -77.69
N SER A 17 131.47 -10.86 -78.19
CA SER A 17 132.14 -9.86 -77.36
C SER A 17 131.15 -8.74 -77.05
N VAL A 18 130.93 -8.48 -75.76
CA VAL A 18 129.98 -7.47 -75.27
C VAL A 18 130.73 -6.47 -74.41
N GLU A 19 130.47 -5.18 -74.61
CA GLU A 19 131.06 -4.11 -73.81
C GLU A 19 130.57 -4.21 -72.34
N GLY A 20 131.49 -4.22 -71.37
CA GLY A 20 131.15 -4.37 -69.95
C GLY A 20 130.12 -3.36 -69.43
N ASN A 21 130.11 -2.13 -69.97
CA ASN A 21 129.11 -1.10 -69.63
C ASN A 21 127.68 -1.52 -70.00
N THR A 22 127.48 -2.17 -71.16
CA THR A 22 126.14 -2.63 -71.56
C THR A 22 125.63 -3.78 -70.68
N LEU A 23 126.52 -4.66 -70.21
CA LEU A 23 126.18 -5.71 -69.24
C LEU A 23 125.82 -5.12 -67.87
N LEU A 24 126.50 -4.06 -67.44
CA LEU A 24 126.18 -3.32 -66.22
C LEU A 24 124.81 -2.63 -66.31
N ASP A 25 124.48 -2.02 -67.45
CA ASP A 25 123.16 -1.42 -67.69
C ASP A 25 122.02 -2.45 -67.65
N PHE A 26 122.22 -3.64 -68.26
CA PHE A 26 121.25 -4.73 -68.15
C PHE A 26 121.11 -5.23 -66.72
N LYS A 27 122.21 -5.37 -65.99
CA LYS A 27 122.17 -5.74 -64.56
C LYS A 27 121.40 -4.72 -63.73
N ALA A 28 121.59 -3.42 -63.99
CA ALA A 28 120.85 -2.36 -63.31
C ALA A 28 119.34 -2.45 -63.62
N LYS A 29 118.95 -2.57 -64.90
CA LYS A 29 117.55 -2.73 -65.31
C LYS A 29 116.90 -3.99 -64.73
N ILE A 30 117.61 -5.12 -64.73
CA ILE A 30 117.12 -6.36 -64.11
C ILE A 30 116.90 -6.14 -62.62
N GLY A 31 117.86 -5.51 -61.93
CA GLY A 31 117.71 -5.19 -60.49
C GLY A 31 116.54 -4.25 -60.21
N ASP A 32 116.28 -3.27 -61.06
CA ASP A 32 115.14 -2.36 -60.93
C ASP A 32 113.80 -3.05 -61.21
N LEU A 33 113.75 -3.93 -62.21
CA LEU A 33 112.59 -4.77 -62.50
C LEU A 33 112.30 -5.76 -61.36
N GLU A 34 113.32 -6.40 -60.80
CA GLU A 34 113.19 -7.29 -59.62
C GLU A 34 112.64 -6.52 -58.42
N LYS A 35 113.13 -5.31 -58.15
CA LYS A 35 112.56 -4.44 -57.10
C LYS A 35 111.11 -4.10 -57.39
N ARG A 36 110.77 -3.76 -58.63
CA ARG A 36 109.38 -3.43 -59.03
C ARG A 36 108.44 -4.62 -58.88
N ILE A 37 108.88 -5.82 -59.29
CA ILE A 37 108.13 -7.07 -59.11
C ILE A 37 107.92 -7.34 -57.63
N ASN A 38 108.97 -7.27 -56.81
CA ASN A 38 108.85 -7.48 -55.36
C ASN A 38 107.90 -6.46 -54.71
N GLN A 39 107.88 -5.22 -55.18
CA GLN A 39 106.94 -4.20 -54.71
C GLN A 39 105.49 -4.52 -55.11
N LEU A 40 105.25 -4.88 -56.37
CA LEU A 40 103.93 -5.27 -56.85
C LEU A 40 103.40 -6.52 -56.14
N VAL A 41 104.25 -7.51 -55.85
CA VAL A 41 103.87 -8.71 -55.10
C VAL A 41 103.41 -8.33 -53.69
N LYS A 42 104.14 -7.46 -53.00
CA LYS A 42 103.73 -6.97 -51.67
C LYS A 42 102.39 -6.21 -51.72
N GLU A 43 102.22 -5.31 -52.68
CA GLU A 43 100.96 -4.59 -52.87
C GLU A 43 99.77 -5.54 -53.12
N LEU A 44 100.00 -6.62 -53.89
CA LEU A 44 98.98 -7.62 -54.20
C LEU A 44 98.64 -8.47 -52.96
N GLU A 45 99.64 -8.84 -52.16
CA GLU A 45 99.44 -9.51 -50.87
C GLU A 45 98.65 -8.64 -49.88
N ASP A 46 98.99 -7.35 -49.77
CA ASP A 46 98.29 -6.38 -48.92
C ASP A 46 96.84 -6.23 -49.36
N GLN A 47 96.59 -6.03 -50.66
CA GLN A 47 95.24 -5.94 -51.22
C GLN A 47 94.43 -7.21 -51.00
N SER A 48 95.04 -8.39 -51.17
CA SER A 48 94.39 -9.67 -50.90
C SER A 48 93.96 -9.78 -49.42
N GLY A 49 94.83 -9.34 -48.50
CA GLY A 49 94.53 -9.30 -47.07
C GLY A 49 93.36 -8.35 -46.75
N GLU A 50 93.36 -7.14 -47.31
CA GLU A 50 92.26 -6.18 -47.16
C GLU A 50 90.94 -6.75 -47.67
N LEU A 51 90.94 -7.38 -48.84
CA LEU A 51 89.75 -7.98 -49.45
C LEU A 51 89.15 -9.07 -48.56
N ASP A 52 89.98 -9.91 -47.95
CA ASP A 52 89.53 -10.92 -46.99
C ASP A 52 88.92 -10.31 -45.73
N THR A 53 89.49 -9.22 -45.21
CA THR A 53 88.89 -8.52 -44.06
C THR A 53 87.54 -7.88 -44.41
N ILE A 54 87.41 -7.31 -45.61
CA ILE A 54 86.16 -6.71 -46.10
C ILE A 54 85.10 -7.80 -46.26
N LYS A 55 85.46 -8.94 -46.85
CA LYS A 55 84.55 -10.08 -47.03
C LYS A 55 84.01 -10.60 -45.70
N LYS A 56 84.88 -10.76 -44.69
CA LYS A 56 84.47 -11.16 -43.33
C LYS A 56 83.52 -10.14 -42.70
N LYS A 57 83.80 -8.84 -42.83
CA LYS A 57 82.92 -7.75 -42.34
C LYS A 57 81.57 -7.76 -43.06
N LEU A 58 81.54 -7.99 -44.36
CA LEU A 58 80.32 -8.03 -45.16
C LEU A 58 79.39 -9.16 -44.71
N VAL A 59 79.92 -10.38 -44.56
CA VAL A 59 79.16 -11.53 -44.04
C VAL A 59 78.63 -11.26 -42.64
N GLY A 60 79.41 -10.59 -41.78
CA GLY A 60 78.95 -10.18 -40.45
C GLY A 60 77.77 -9.19 -40.51
N ARG A 61 77.83 -8.20 -41.40
CA ARG A 61 76.74 -7.22 -41.60
C ARG A 61 75.49 -7.88 -42.17
N GLU A 62 75.64 -8.81 -43.11
CA GLU A 62 74.53 -9.55 -43.72
C GLU A 62 73.77 -10.38 -42.67
N LYS A 63 74.47 -11.09 -41.79
CA LYS A 63 73.86 -11.80 -40.66
C LYS A 63 73.09 -10.87 -39.72
N SER A 64 73.66 -9.70 -39.39
CA SER A 64 72.99 -8.70 -38.56
C SER A 64 71.75 -8.12 -39.22
N LEU A 65 71.76 -7.91 -40.54
CA LEU A 65 70.61 -7.44 -41.31
C LEU A 65 69.46 -8.46 -41.31
N ILE A 66 69.78 -9.75 -41.46
CA ILE A 66 68.78 -10.83 -41.38
C ILE A 66 68.13 -10.83 -39.99
N GLN A 67 68.93 -10.79 -38.92
CA GLN A 67 68.42 -10.74 -37.54
C GLN A 67 67.54 -9.50 -37.27
N LEU A 68 67.93 -8.33 -37.77
CA LEU A 68 67.11 -7.12 -37.66
C LEU A 68 65.79 -7.23 -38.42
N THR A 69 65.81 -7.86 -39.59
CA THR A 69 64.61 -8.08 -40.41
C THR A 69 63.63 -9.04 -39.72
N GLU A 70 64.14 -10.10 -39.12
CA GLU A 70 63.33 -11.04 -38.32
C GLU A 70 62.73 -10.35 -37.09
N LYS A 71 63.53 -9.61 -36.31
CA LYS A 71 63.04 -8.82 -35.16
C LYS A 71 61.99 -7.79 -35.57
N ARG A 72 62.16 -7.15 -36.72
CA ARG A 72 61.16 -6.20 -37.26
C ARG A 72 59.85 -6.91 -37.62
N SER A 73 59.94 -8.11 -38.21
CA SER A 73 58.77 -8.92 -38.56
C SER A 73 57.99 -9.36 -37.32
N THR A 74 58.67 -9.84 -36.29
CA THR A 74 58.02 -10.27 -35.04
C THR A 74 57.40 -9.08 -34.31
N ALA A 75 58.10 -7.95 -34.20
CA ALA A 75 57.58 -6.72 -33.60
C ALA A 75 56.35 -6.18 -34.34
N ARG A 76 56.28 -6.36 -35.66
CA ARG A 76 55.10 -5.96 -36.45
C ARG A 76 53.90 -6.85 -36.12
N LYS A 77 54.09 -8.18 -36.07
CA LYS A 77 53.03 -9.12 -35.70
C LYS A 77 52.50 -8.87 -34.29
N THR A 78 53.37 -8.54 -33.32
CA THR A 78 52.92 -8.20 -31.96
C THR A 78 52.16 -6.88 -31.92
N LEU A 79 52.61 -5.87 -32.68
CA LEU A 79 51.90 -4.60 -32.79
C LEU A 79 50.49 -4.77 -33.36
N ASP A 80 50.33 -5.60 -34.38
CA ASP A 80 49.03 -5.85 -35.01
C ASP A 80 48.08 -6.55 -34.02
N LYS A 81 48.56 -7.54 -33.25
CA LYS A 81 47.77 -8.16 -32.16
C LYS A 81 47.33 -7.15 -31.09
N ILE A 82 48.25 -6.29 -30.64
CA ILE A 82 47.94 -5.26 -29.64
C ILE A 82 46.86 -4.29 -30.17
N LYS A 83 46.90 -3.95 -31.46
CA LYS A 83 45.86 -3.09 -32.07
C LYS A 83 44.50 -3.78 -32.10
N GLU A 84 44.44 -5.06 -32.44
CA GLU A 84 43.20 -5.84 -32.42
C GLU A 84 42.61 -5.94 -31.00
N GLU A 85 43.44 -6.28 -30.02
CA GLU A 85 43.04 -6.36 -28.60
C GLU A 85 42.54 -5.00 -28.09
N LYS A 86 43.24 -3.91 -28.45
CA LYS A 86 42.81 -2.54 -28.11
C LYS A 86 41.44 -2.23 -28.72
N LEU A 87 41.24 -2.52 -30.00
CA LEU A 87 39.98 -2.25 -30.68
C LEU A 87 38.81 -3.04 -30.07
N HIS A 88 39.05 -4.31 -29.70
CA HIS A 88 38.07 -5.11 -28.98
C HIS A 88 37.75 -4.52 -27.59
N ALA A 89 38.76 -4.06 -26.86
CA ALA A 89 38.56 -3.40 -25.56
C ALA A 89 37.74 -2.10 -25.71
N ASP A 90 38.04 -1.27 -26.71
CA ASP A 90 37.32 -0.01 -26.98
C ASP A 90 35.84 -0.26 -27.32
N ILE A 91 35.54 -1.30 -28.12
CA ILE A 91 34.16 -1.73 -28.40
C ILE A 91 33.44 -2.14 -27.11
N LYS A 92 34.09 -2.95 -26.27
CA LYS A 92 33.50 -3.42 -25.01
C LYS A 92 33.27 -2.28 -24.03
N ILE A 93 34.20 -1.32 -23.94
CA ILE A 93 34.04 -0.10 -23.13
C ILE A 93 32.80 0.66 -23.60
N THR A 94 32.67 0.88 -24.92
CA THR A 94 31.52 1.62 -25.49
C THR A 94 30.19 0.96 -25.14
N GLN A 95 30.11 -0.37 -25.25
CA GLN A 95 28.92 -1.15 -24.87
C GLN A 95 28.59 -1.03 -23.38
N LEU A 96 29.61 -1.15 -22.52
CA LEU A 96 29.44 -1.02 -21.07
C LEU A 96 29.03 0.40 -20.67
N THR A 97 29.55 1.44 -21.33
CA THR A 97 29.15 2.82 -21.09
C THR A 97 27.68 3.06 -21.46
N ALA A 98 27.23 2.50 -22.59
CA ALA A 98 25.82 2.59 -22.98
C ALA A 98 24.91 1.86 -21.98
N ALA A 99 25.26 0.63 -21.59
CA ALA A 99 24.51 -0.13 -20.59
C ALA A 99 24.45 0.58 -19.23
N LYS A 100 25.56 1.20 -18.79
CA LYS A 100 25.61 2.00 -17.57
C LYS A 100 24.65 3.17 -17.62
N SER A 101 24.62 3.93 -18.72
CA SER A 101 23.73 5.07 -18.88
C SER A 101 22.24 4.66 -18.83
N GLU A 102 21.90 3.51 -19.42
CA GLU A 102 20.54 2.97 -19.37
C GLU A 102 20.13 2.58 -17.95
N LEU A 103 21.01 1.88 -17.21
CA LEU A 103 20.77 1.53 -15.82
C LEU A 103 20.63 2.76 -14.91
N GLU A 104 21.40 3.82 -15.16
CA GLU A 104 21.27 5.10 -14.42
C GLU A 104 19.89 5.74 -14.66
N LYS A 105 19.39 5.77 -15.90
CA LYS A 105 18.05 6.26 -16.21
C LYS A 105 16.96 5.45 -15.51
N GLN A 106 17.03 4.12 -15.58
CA GLN A 106 16.08 3.24 -14.92
C GLN A 106 16.09 3.42 -13.39
N ARG A 107 17.27 3.61 -12.80
CA ARG A 107 17.43 3.91 -11.37
C ARG A 107 16.76 5.22 -10.99
N ASP A 108 16.93 6.27 -11.79
CA ASP A 108 16.31 7.57 -11.53
C ASP A 108 14.78 7.55 -11.71
N GLU A 109 14.27 6.82 -12.70
CA GLU A 109 12.83 6.60 -12.87
C GLU A 109 12.22 5.83 -11.70
N ASN A 110 12.90 4.77 -11.24
CA ASN A 110 12.45 4.00 -10.09
C ASN A 110 12.50 4.82 -8.81
N ALA A 111 13.52 5.67 -8.62
CA ALA A 111 13.57 6.60 -7.50
C ALA A 111 12.36 7.55 -7.48
N LYS A 112 11.96 8.11 -8.63
CA LYS A 112 10.75 8.94 -8.75
C LYS A 112 9.46 8.18 -8.45
N LYS A 113 9.36 6.91 -8.86
CA LYS A 113 8.21 6.05 -8.54
C LYS A 113 8.13 5.78 -7.05
N ILE A 114 9.26 5.49 -6.40
CA ILE A 114 9.34 5.26 -4.96
C ILE A 114 8.87 6.50 -4.19
N THR A 115 9.38 7.69 -4.51
CA THR A 115 8.97 8.92 -3.82
C THR A 115 7.48 9.22 -4.01
N THR A 116 6.93 8.92 -5.19
CA THR A 116 5.49 9.05 -5.45
C THR A 116 4.68 8.07 -4.59
N LEU A 117 5.08 6.80 -4.54
CA LEU A 117 4.39 5.77 -3.72
C LEU A 117 4.47 6.08 -2.22
N GLU A 118 5.62 6.55 -1.73
CA GLU A 118 5.79 7.01 -0.35
C GLU A 118 4.84 8.16 0.00
N SER A 119 4.67 9.12 -0.92
CA SER A 119 3.75 10.24 -0.73
C SER A 119 2.29 9.77 -0.65
N GLN A 120 1.89 8.82 -1.51
CA GLN A 120 0.55 8.22 -1.50
C GLN A 120 0.31 7.40 -0.23
N LEU A 121 1.31 6.65 0.23
CA LEU A 121 1.26 5.89 1.48
C LEU A 121 1.06 6.81 2.68
N LYS A 122 1.83 7.89 2.79
CA LYS A 122 1.67 8.90 3.85
C LYS A 122 0.27 9.52 3.85
N PHE A 123 -0.27 9.86 2.68
CA PHE A 123 -1.62 10.39 2.55
C PHE A 123 -2.68 9.37 3.00
N LYS A 124 -2.57 8.11 2.55
CA LYS A 124 -3.50 7.05 2.96
C LYS A 124 -3.42 6.74 4.45
N ALA A 125 -2.23 6.74 5.03
CA ALA A 125 -2.03 6.53 6.47
C ALA A 125 -2.74 7.62 7.27
N LYS A 126 -2.54 8.89 6.92
CA LYS A 126 -3.22 10.02 7.55
C LYS A 126 -4.75 9.91 7.45
N ASN A 127 -5.28 9.58 6.27
CA ASN A 127 -6.73 9.40 6.12
C ASN A 127 -7.25 8.25 6.98
N SER A 128 -6.48 7.15 7.10
CA SER A 128 -6.86 6.02 7.95
C SER A 128 -6.90 6.40 9.42
N GLU A 129 -5.95 7.22 9.90
CA GLU A 129 -5.96 7.77 11.26
C GLU A 129 -7.21 8.65 11.47
N GLU A 130 -7.51 9.57 10.56
CA GLU A 130 -8.71 10.42 10.63
C GLU A 130 -10.02 9.60 10.63
N PHE A 131 -10.09 8.51 9.87
CA PHE A 131 -11.24 7.60 9.92
C PHE A 131 -11.31 6.83 11.23
N GLY A 132 -10.17 6.38 11.77
CA GLY A 132 -10.10 5.75 13.09
C GLY A 132 -10.64 6.65 14.20
N GLU A 133 -10.23 7.93 14.21
CA GLU A 133 -10.74 8.92 15.16
C GLU A 133 -12.26 9.11 15.04
N LYS A 134 -12.78 9.22 13.80
CA LYS A 134 -14.23 9.32 13.55
C LYS A 134 -15.01 8.10 14.03
N ILE A 135 -14.44 6.91 13.91
CA ILE A 135 -15.05 5.67 14.41
C ILE A 135 -15.14 5.72 15.94
N VAL A 136 -14.05 6.06 16.62
CA VAL A 136 -14.03 6.16 18.09
C VAL A 136 -15.05 7.18 18.60
N ILE A 137 -15.19 8.33 17.93
CA ILE A 137 -16.20 9.33 18.29
C ILE A 137 -17.61 8.76 18.13
N LYS A 138 -17.91 8.11 16.99
CA LYS A 138 -19.22 7.50 16.75
C LYS A 138 -19.54 6.36 17.70
N GLU A 139 -18.55 5.56 18.09
CA GLU A 139 -18.72 4.49 19.08
C GLU A 139 -19.10 5.06 20.45
N ARG A 140 -18.46 6.16 20.89
CA ARG A 140 -18.84 6.84 22.13
C ARG A 140 -20.26 7.41 22.07
N GLU A 141 -20.63 8.06 20.96
CA GLU A 141 -22.00 8.57 20.76
C GLU A 141 -23.05 7.46 20.80
N LEU A 142 -22.75 6.30 20.22
CA LEU A 142 -23.62 5.12 20.27
C LEU A 142 -23.78 4.61 21.70
N GLN A 143 -22.68 4.46 22.45
CA GLN A 143 -22.72 4.04 23.85
C GLN A 143 -23.58 4.98 24.70
N THR A 144 -23.41 6.31 24.56
CA THR A 144 -24.25 7.28 25.28
C THR A 144 -25.73 7.12 24.94
N LYS A 145 -26.07 6.92 23.66
CA LYS A 145 -27.46 6.68 23.25
C LYS A 145 -28.03 5.36 23.79
N GLU A 146 -27.22 4.31 23.83
CA GLU A 146 -27.62 3.03 24.42
C GLU A 146 -27.93 3.16 25.90
N GLU A 147 -27.09 3.88 26.66
CA GLU A 147 -27.33 4.16 28.07
C GLU A 147 -28.60 4.99 28.30
N GLU A 148 -28.83 6.02 27.49
CA GLU A 148 -30.06 6.82 27.53
C GLU A 148 -31.31 5.96 27.26
N MET A 149 -31.25 5.08 26.26
CA MET A 149 -32.33 4.16 25.92
C MET A 149 -32.61 3.16 27.03
N LEU A 150 -31.56 2.63 27.66
CA LEU A 150 -31.67 1.71 28.78
C LEU A 150 -32.32 2.38 29.99
N ASN A 151 -31.95 3.63 30.29
CA ASN A 151 -32.59 4.42 31.34
C ASN A 151 -34.07 4.72 31.04
N LYS A 152 -34.39 5.11 29.79
CA LYS A 152 -35.79 5.30 29.36
C LYS A 152 -36.61 4.01 29.50
N THR A 153 -36.03 2.86 29.16
CA THR A 153 -36.68 1.55 29.26
C THR A 153 -36.97 1.19 30.72
N LYS A 154 -36.03 1.43 31.64
CA LYS A 154 -36.24 1.23 33.08
C LYS A 154 -37.40 2.09 33.60
N ASN A 155 -37.43 3.37 33.24
CA ASN A 155 -38.51 4.28 33.64
C ASN A 155 -39.88 3.83 33.11
N ILE A 156 -39.94 3.31 31.88
CA ILE A 156 -41.19 2.76 31.31
C ILE A 156 -41.65 1.54 32.11
N LEU A 157 -40.74 0.62 32.45
CA LEU A 157 -41.07 -0.58 33.22
C LEU A 157 -41.58 -0.25 34.64
N GLU A 158 -41.01 0.78 35.28
CA GLU A 158 -41.49 1.28 36.57
C GLU A 158 -42.92 1.82 36.46
N LYS A 159 -43.18 2.65 35.44
CA LYS A 159 -44.54 3.17 35.19
C LYS A 159 -45.54 2.06 34.85
N GLU A 160 -45.14 1.01 34.13
CA GLU A 160 -46.00 -0.14 33.87
C GLU A 160 -46.40 -0.87 35.16
N LYS A 161 -45.47 -1.04 36.10
CA LYS A 161 -45.79 -1.61 37.43
C LYS A 161 -46.76 -0.73 38.20
N GLU A 162 -46.58 0.59 38.17
CA GLU A 162 -47.52 1.53 38.79
C GLU A 162 -48.92 1.43 38.17
N ILE A 163 -49.01 1.37 36.84
CA ILE A 163 -50.28 1.19 36.12
C ILE A 163 -50.95 -0.13 36.53
N GLN A 164 -50.21 -1.24 36.60
CA GLN A 164 -50.74 -2.53 37.06
C GLN A 164 -51.30 -2.44 38.49
N ASN A 165 -50.60 -1.78 39.40
CA ASN A 165 -51.07 -1.57 40.76
C ASN A 165 -52.36 -0.73 40.79
N ILE A 166 -52.40 0.39 40.06
CA ILE A 166 -53.59 1.24 39.96
C ILE A 166 -54.77 0.46 39.39
N ASN A 167 -54.56 -0.34 38.34
CA ASN A 167 -55.62 -1.16 37.75
C ASN A 167 -56.18 -2.19 38.75
N SER A 168 -55.31 -2.84 39.52
CA SER A 168 -55.75 -3.77 40.56
C SER A 168 -56.59 -3.09 41.66
N LEU A 169 -56.25 -1.86 42.03
CA LEU A 169 -57.00 -1.05 42.99
C LEU A 169 -58.34 -0.59 42.39
N LEU A 170 -58.37 -0.18 41.12
CA LEU A 170 -59.60 0.16 40.41
C LEU A 170 -60.56 -1.03 40.36
N ASP A 171 -60.06 -2.23 40.07
CA ASP A 171 -60.88 -3.46 40.07
C ASP A 171 -61.47 -3.76 41.46
N GLN A 172 -60.69 -3.57 42.53
CA GLN A 172 -61.19 -3.71 43.89
C GLN A 172 -62.28 -2.69 44.22
N ARG A 173 -62.06 -1.42 43.86
CA ARG A 173 -63.05 -0.35 44.08
C ARG A 173 -64.31 -0.55 43.27
N ASN A 174 -64.20 -1.04 42.04
CA ASN A 174 -65.37 -1.36 41.21
C ASN A 174 -66.22 -2.46 41.86
N LYS A 175 -65.59 -3.53 42.39
CA LYS A 175 -66.30 -4.58 43.14
C LYS A 175 -66.99 -4.03 44.40
N GLU A 176 -66.33 -3.14 45.12
CA GLU A 176 -66.91 -2.48 46.30
C GLU A 176 -68.11 -1.61 45.93
N ILE A 177 -68.01 -0.81 44.85
CA ILE A 177 -69.10 0.00 44.31
C ILE A 177 -70.29 -0.88 43.92
N ASP A 178 -70.05 -2.00 43.23
CA ASP A 178 -71.12 -2.91 42.82
C ASP A 178 -71.81 -3.57 44.03
N PHE A 179 -71.04 -3.95 45.05
CA PHE A 179 -71.58 -4.44 46.31
C PHE A 179 -72.44 -3.38 47.02
N LEU A 180 -71.95 -2.14 47.12
CA LEU A 180 -72.68 -1.03 47.73
C LEU A 180 -73.96 -0.69 46.94
N LYS A 181 -73.91 -0.70 45.60
CA LYS A 181 -75.11 -0.52 44.75
C LYS A 181 -76.16 -1.59 45.02
N LYS A 182 -75.74 -2.86 45.11
CA LYS A 182 -76.65 -3.97 45.42
C LYS A 182 -77.28 -3.81 46.80
N ASN A 183 -76.50 -3.43 47.80
CA ASN A 183 -77.01 -3.18 49.16
C ASN A 183 -77.98 -1.99 49.18
N LEU A 184 -77.65 -0.90 48.49
CA LEU A 184 -78.52 0.27 48.38
C LEU A 184 -79.87 -0.09 47.76
N GLU A 185 -79.88 -0.95 46.74
CA GLU A 185 -81.11 -1.42 46.11
C GLU A 185 -81.98 -2.25 47.06
N VAL A 186 -81.35 -3.11 47.88
CA VAL A 186 -82.05 -3.85 48.94
C VAL A 186 -82.65 -2.90 49.98
N GLU A 187 -81.89 -1.91 50.46
CA GLU A 187 -82.38 -0.93 51.42
C GLU A 187 -83.51 -0.08 50.84
N LYS A 188 -83.42 0.37 49.58
CA LYS A 188 -84.53 1.04 48.87
C LYS A 188 -85.80 0.18 48.86
N GLY A 189 -85.66 -1.12 48.60
CA GLY A 189 -86.77 -2.07 48.66
C GLY A 189 -87.40 -2.13 50.06
N LYS A 190 -86.59 -2.19 51.12
CA LYS A 190 -87.07 -2.16 52.52
C LYS A 190 -87.78 -0.84 52.84
N THR A 191 -87.19 0.29 52.46
CA THR A 191 -87.79 1.61 52.66
C THR A 191 -89.11 1.73 51.92
N SER A 192 -89.20 1.27 50.66
CA SER A 192 -90.45 1.26 49.89
C SER A 192 -91.54 0.42 50.56
N TYR A 193 -91.17 -0.75 51.11
CA TYR A 193 -92.10 -1.58 51.89
C TYR A 193 -92.58 -0.86 53.17
N GLN A 194 -91.68 -0.20 53.89
CA GLN A 194 -92.03 0.58 55.08
C GLN A 194 -92.96 1.76 54.73
N ILE A 195 -92.70 2.48 53.64
CA ILE A 195 -93.57 3.57 53.15
C ILE A 195 -94.99 3.03 52.90
N LYS A 196 -95.15 1.94 52.14
CA LYS A 196 -96.48 1.33 51.89
C LYS A 196 -97.19 0.91 53.18
N ARG A 197 -96.44 0.42 54.16
CA ARG A 197 -96.99 0.04 55.47
C ARG A 197 -97.48 1.27 56.23
N VAL A 198 -96.72 2.37 56.21
CA VAL A 198 -97.13 3.64 56.82
C VAL A 198 -98.36 4.19 56.10
N GLU A 199 -98.37 4.25 54.77
CA GLU A 199 -99.54 4.67 53.98
C GLU A 199 -100.79 3.84 54.31
N SER A 200 -100.65 2.53 54.48
CA SER A 200 -101.77 1.67 54.91
C SER A 200 -102.26 1.97 56.32
N ILE A 201 -101.37 2.33 57.24
CA ILE A 201 -101.74 2.73 58.61
C ILE A 201 -102.39 4.11 58.58
N GLU A 202 -101.87 5.06 57.81
CA GLU A 202 -102.45 6.39 57.61
C GLU A 202 -103.87 6.28 57.02
N ALA A 203 -104.10 5.41 56.05
CA ALA A 203 -105.44 5.13 55.51
C ALA A 203 -106.39 4.54 56.58
N GLN A 204 -105.89 3.63 57.44
CA GLN A 204 -106.66 3.09 58.56
C GLN A 204 -106.97 4.15 59.63
N ILE A 205 -106.03 5.05 59.91
CA ILE A 205 -106.23 6.18 60.83
C ILE A 205 -107.27 7.13 60.25
N ALA A 206 -107.16 7.54 58.98
CA ALA A 206 -108.13 8.42 58.32
C ALA A 206 -109.55 7.82 58.36
N LYS A 207 -109.68 6.51 58.13
CA LYS A 207 -110.96 5.80 58.29
C LYS A 207 -111.46 5.85 59.74
N SER A 208 -110.59 5.63 60.72
CA SER A 208 -110.94 5.71 62.14
C SER A 208 -111.34 7.13 62.58
N GLU A 209 -110.68 8.16 62.06
CA GLU A 209 -111.03 9.57 62.28
C GLU A 209 -112.39 9.92 61.68
N SER A 210 -112.72 9.41 60.48
CA SER A 210 -114.05 9.58 59.87
C SER A 210 -115.14 8.97 60.76
N ILE A 211 -114.92 7.75 61.27
CA ILE A 211 -115.81 7.05 62.20
C ILE A 211 -115.95 7.83 63.50
N LEU A 212 -114.86 8.35 64.07
CA LEU A 212 -114.88 9.19 65.27
C LEU A 212 -115.69 10.48 65.05
N SER A 213 -115.59 11.10 63.87
CA SER A 213 -116.38 12.28 63.53
C SER A 213 -117.88 11.97 63.47
N ILE A 214 -118.23 10.80 62.93
CA ILE A 214 -119.62 10.33 62.83
C ILE A 214 -120.15 9.93 64.21
N ILE A 215 -119.35 9.27 65.04
CA ILE A 215 -119.69 8.99 66.44
C ILE A 215 -119.93 10.29 67.21
N LYS A 216 -119.13 11.35 66.97
CA LYS A 216 -119.42 12.68 67.54
C LYS A 216 -120.75 13.23 67.04
N LYS A 217 -121.03 13.21 65.73
CA LYS A 217 -122.33 13.64 65.18
C LYS A 217 -123.52 12.86 65.77
N ILE A 218 -123.38 11.54 65.92
CA ILE A 218 -124.39 10.68 66.57
C ILE A 218 -124.56 11.09 68.03
N LYS A 219 -123.47 11.28 68.76
CA LYS A 219 -123.51 11.69 70.16
C LYS A 219 -124.18 13.05 70.33
N ASP A 220 -123.85 14.02 69.49
CA ASP A 220 -124.48 15.35 69.50
C ASP A 220 -126.00 15.25 69.19
N LEU A 221 -126.42 14.37 68.28
CA LEU A 221 -127.84 14.10 68.00
C LEU A 221 -128.56 13.43 69.17
N ILE A 222 -127.92 12.47 69.85
CA ILE A 222 -128.46 11.81 71.05
C ILE A 222 -128.58 12.82 72.20
N ASP A 223 -127.56 13.64 72.43
CA ASP A 223 -127.56 14.63 73.52
C ASP A 223 -128.68 15.68 73.34
N VAL A 224 -129.09 15.96 72.08
CA VAL A 224 -130.17 16.91 71.78
C VAL A 224 -131.57 16.26 71.79
N LYS A 225 -131.73 15.03 71.28
CA LYS A 225 -133.06 14.39 71.10
C LYS A 225 -133.39 13.27 72.09
N GLY A 226 -132.41 12.76 72.82
CA GLY A 226 -132.57 11.61 73.73
C GLY A 226 -132.77 10.26 73.04
N PHE A 227 -133.01 10.22 71.72
CA PHE A 227 -133.12 9.01 70.89
C PHE A 227 -132.74 9.32 69.43
N LEU A 228 -132.28 8.30 68.69
CA LEU A 228 -132.03 8.38 67.24
C LEU A 228 -133.13 7.61 66.50
N SER A 229 -133.69 8.18 65.42
CA SER A 229 -134.64 7.49 64.55
C SER A 229 -133.96 6.86 63.32
N ASP A 230 -134.52 5.78 62.79
CA ASP A 230 -133.95 5.07 61.64
C ASP A 230 -133.76 5.96 60.40
N LYS A 231 -134.64 6.96 60.20
CA LYS A 231 -134.52 7.95 59.11
C LYS A 231 -133.31 8.89 59.26
N GLU A 232 -132.78 9.06 60.46
CA GLU A 232 -131.64 9.93 60.77
C GLU A 232 -130.32 9.14 60.87
N LEU A 233 -130.41 7.85 61.17
CA LEU A 233 -129.27 6.93 61.24
C LEU A 233 -128.76 6.50 59.84
N GLU A 234 -129.68 6.24 58.91
CA GLU A 234 -129.36 5.79 57.54
C GLU A 234 -128.40 6.69 56.76
N PRO A 235 -128.58 8.04 56.72
CA PRO A 235 -127.64 8.90 56.02
C PRO A 235 -126.25 8.96 56.68
N LEU A 236 -126.17 8.82 58.02
CA LEU A 236 -124.89 8.80 58.75
C LEU A 236 -124.12 7.49 58.55
N LEU A 237 -124.82 6.36 58.40
CA LEU A 237 -124.20 5.08 58.07
C LEU A 237 -123.73 5.01 56.61
N LYS A 238 -124.42 5.68 55.68
CA LYS A 238 -123.95 5.80 54.29
C LYS A 238 -122.63 6.58 54.18
N GLU A 239 -122.39 7.57 55.04
CA GLU A 239 -121.11 8.31 55.13
C GLU A 239 -119.91 7.43 55.57
N ILE A 240 -120.13 6.22 56.09
CA ILE A 240 -119.07 5.27 56.52
C ILE A 240 -118.63 4.32 55.38
N MET A 241 -119.47 4.15 54.36
CA MET A 241 -119.30 3.12 53.34
C MET A 241 -118.60 3.57 52.05
N ASP A 242 -118.41 4.88 51.87
CA ASP A 242 -117.55 5.49 50.83
C ASP A 242 -116.22 5.96 51.46
#